data_AF-A0A963HA00-F1
#
_entry.id   AF-A0A963HA00-F1
#
_cell.length_a   1.000
_cell.length_b   1.000
_cell.length_c   1.000
_cell.angle_alpha   90.00
_cell.angle_beta   90.00
_cell.angle_gamma   90.00
#
_symmetry.space_group_name_H-M   'P 1'
#
loop_
_entity.id
_entity.type
_entity.pdbx_description
1 polymer ?
#
loop_
_entity_poly.entity_id
_entity_poly.type
_entity_poly.pdbx_seq_one_letter_code
_entity_poly.pdbx_strand_id
1 'polypeptide(L)'
;MSTPDKPLDADDLLILAERVGELPADHAEWVGRLVQELLRCRASEAELLARQADSRENAAHDAAAFDEQMAQVALDTAEWLRTLWEVGYMGAGNFRSQPRSAFPAIDLEDVRKSSLFARIRQGKHALPFPPPTRRGLPWHELLEGPASRHTVRAELVRDEAGQPLGAIIEACGEWLVIEEAADRHECIVQHQGKGPRFRLRPLDELTAELRREPPTLTRAIHLQGRGGFHSYTLEWPLDDGSTQFVALRAATLERARSEAENWLANSHPELYGQVRFVQSED
;
A
#
# COMPACT_ATOMS: atom_id res chain seq x y z
N MET A 1 -63.94 -8.31 -20.68
CA MET A 1 -64.00 -8.87 -19.32
C MET A 1 -62.58 -8.82 -18.77
N SER A 2 -62.31 -7.89 -17.85
CA SER A 2 -60.97 -7.72 -17.28
C SER A 2 -60.66 -8.88 -16.34
N THR A 3 -59.51 -9.52 -16.55
CA THR A 3 -58.96 -10.56 -15.67
C THR A 3 -58.84 -10.01 -14.24
N PRO A 4 -59.58 -10.56 -13.26
CA PRO A 4 -59.69 -10.00 -11.91
C PRO A 4 -58.43 -10.16 -11.04
N ASP A 5 -57.37 -10.77 -11.58
CA ASP A 5 -56.14 -11.12 -10.84
C ASP A 5 -54.95 -10.20 -11.11
N LYS A 6 -55.07 -9.23 -12.04
CA LYS A 6 -53.99 -8.25 -12.25
C LYS A 6 -54.22 -7.04 -11.34
N PRO A 7 -53.29 -6.69 -10.44
CA PRO A 7 -53.40 -5.46 -9.66
C PRO A 7 -53.46 -4.25 -10.60
N LEU A 8 -54.39 -3.32 -10.33
CA LEU A 8 -54.51 -2.07 -11.06
C LEU A 8 -53.20 -1.26 -10.92
N ASP A 9 -52.65 -0.83 -12.04
CA ASP A 9 -51.48 0.04 -12.07
C ASP A 9 -51.87 1.53 -11.92
N ALA A 10 -50.89 2.42 -11.97
CA ALA A 10 -51.12 3.86 -11.75
C ALA A 10 -52.01 4.48 -12.84
N ASP A 11 -51.88 4.01 -14.08
CA ASP A 11 -52.65 4.51 -15.22
C ASP A 11 -54.11 4.02 -15.13
N ASP A 12 -54.33 2.76 -14.74
CA ASP A 12 -55.66 2.22 -14.47
C ASP A 12 -56.41 3.03 -13.39
N LEU A 13 -55.71 3.46 -12.33
CA LEU A 13 -56.30 4.24 -11.24
C LEU A 13 -56.57 5.70 -11.62
N LEU A 14 -55.76 6.30 -12.48
CA LEU A 14 -56.01 7.63 -13.04
C LEU A 14 -57.25 7.63 -13.93
N ILE A 15 -57.39 6.62 -14.79
CA ILE A 15 -58.60 6.43 -15.61
C ILE A 15 -59.86 6.28 -14.74
N LEU A 16 -59.76 5.56 -13.62
CA LEU A 16 -60.87 5.44 -12.68
C LEU A 16 -61.19 6.78 -11.98
N ALA A 17 -60.17 7.58 -11.66
CA ALA A 17 -60.36 8.90 -11.07
C ALA A 17 -61.08 9.87 -12.02
N GLU A 18 -60.77 9.82 -13.32
CA GLU A 18 -61.45 10.61 -14.35
C GLU A 18 -62.93 10.20 -14.50
N ARG A 19 -63.21 8.90 -14.48
CA ARG A 19 -64.57 8.35 -14.64
C ARG A 19 -65.48 8.57 -13.43
N VAL A 20 -64.94 8.95 -12.27
CA VAL A 20 -65.76 9.32 -11.09
C VAL A 20 -66.67 10.51 -11.40
N GLY A 21 -66.22 11.45 -12.24
CA GLY A 21 -67.00 12.63 -12.63
C GLY A 21 -68.23 12.32 -13.50
N GLU A 22 -68.30 11.12 -14.07
CA GLU A 22 -69.43 10.65 -14.89
C GLU A 22 -70.52 9.95 -14.07
N LEU A 23 -70.29 9.74 -12.77
CA LEU A 23 -71.23 9.08 -11.87
C LEU A 23 -72.32 10.06 -11.38
N PRO A 24 -73.53 9.55 -11.01
CA PRO A 24 -74.52 10.35 -10.29
C PRO A 24 -73.92 10.95 -9.00
N ALA A 25 -74.34 12.16 -8.62
CA ALA A 25 -73.75 12.92 -7.51
C ALA A 25 -73.66 12.10 -6.20
N ASP A 26 -74.70 11.32 -5.93
CA ASP A 26 -74.87 10.44 -4.77
C ASP A 26 -73.77 9.36 -4.69
N HIS A 27 -73.23 8.95 -5.84
CA HIS A 27 -72.18 7.94 -5.97
C HIS A 27 -70.79 8.56 -6.18
N ALA A 28 -70.70 9.68 -6.90
CA ALA A 28 -69.44 10.35 -7.20
C ALA A 28 -68.68 10.77 -5.94
N GLU A 29 -69.38 11.21 -4.88
CA GLU A 29 -68.73 11.69 -3.65
C GLU A 29 -67.98 10.56 -2.90
N TRP A 30 -68.63 9.43 -2.63
CA TRP A 30 -68.00 8.36 -1.87
C TRP A 30 -67.02 7.55 -2.71
N VAL A 31 -67.31 7.32 -4.01
CA VAL A 31 -66.37 6.65 -4.93
C VAL A 31 -65.13 7.51 -5.13
N GLY A 32 -65.28 8.83 -5.27
CA GLY A 32 -64.15 9.75 -5.39
C GLY A 32 -63.23 9.73 -4.17
N ARG A 33 -63.79 9.70 -2.95
CA ARG A 33 -62.99 9.56 -1.71
C ARG A 33 -62.23 8.23 -1.66
N LEU A 34 -62.85 7.12 -2.07
CA LEU A 34 -62.18 5.83 -2.11
C LEU A 34 -61.05 5.80 -3.14
N VAL A 35 -61.26 6.35 -4.33
CA VAL A 35 -60.22 6.39 -5.39
C VAL A 35 -59.04 7.28 -4.95
N GLN A 36 -59.30 8.42 -4.29
CA GLN A 36 -58.26 9.27 -3.73
C GLN A 36 -57.43 8.56 -2.65
N GLU A 37 -58.08 7.85 -1.72
CA GLU A 37 -57.37 7.07 -0.69
C GLU A 37 -56.61 5.89 -1.30
N LEU A 38 -57.13 5.25 -2.36
CA LEU A 38 -56.39 4.22 -3.10
C LEU A 38 -55.13 4.78 -3.77
N LEU A 39 -55.22 5.94 -4.43
CA LEU A 39 -54.06 6.62 -5.03
C LEU A 39 -53.02 7.01 -3.98
N ARG A 40 -53.46 7.51 -2.82
CA ARG A 40 -52.58 7.83 -1.68
C ARG A 40 -51.88 6.58 -1.14
N CYS A 41 -52.61 5.48 -0.97
CA CYS A 41 -52.05 4.20 -0.55
C CYS A 41 -51.01 3.68 -1.55
N ARG A 42 -51.28 3.77 -2.86
CA ARG A 42 -50.33 3.38 -3.90
C ARG A 42 -49.07 4.23 -3.93
N ALA A 43 -49.19 5.55 -3.76
CA ALA A 43 -48.04 6.43 -3.65
C ALA A 43 -47.18 6.08 -2.43
N SER A 44 -47.81 5.83 -1.27
CA SER A 44 -47.11 5.38 -0.06
C SER A 44 -46.45 4.01 -0.22
N GLU A 45 -47.09 3.08 -0.94
CA GLU A 45 -46.53 1.76 -1.26
C GLU A 45 -45.31 1.90 -2.18
N ALA A 46 -45.40 2.73 -3.22
CA ALA A 46 -44.30 3.01 -4.13
C ALA A 46 -43.11 3.66 -3.40
N GLU A 47 -43.35 4.62 -2.51
CA GLU A 47 -42.30 5.21 -1.67
C GLU A 47 -41.65 4.17 -0.74
N LEU A 48 -42.43 3.27 -0.15
CA LEU A 48 -41.92 2.22 0.73
C LEU A 48 -41.06 1.21 -0.04
N LEU A 49 -41.52 0.80 -1.23
CA LEU A 49 -40.76 -0.08 -2.12
C LEU A 49 -39.47 0.58 -2.62
N ALA A 50 -39.51 1.87 -2.96
CA ALA A 50 -38.31 2.63 -3.33
C ALA A 50 -37.29 2.68 -2.18
N ARG A 51 -37.73 2.99 -0.95
CA ARG A 51 -36.83 2.97 0.24
C ARG A 51 -36.25 1.58 0.51
N GLN A 52 -37.02 0.51 0.27
CA GLN A 52 -36.53 -0.85 0.40
C GLN A 52 -35.52 -1.22 -0.69
N ALA A 53 -35.71 -0.75 -1.93
CA ALA A 53 -34.76 -0.92 -3.02
C ALA A 53 -33.45 -0.20 -2.70
N ASP A 54 -33.49 1.06 -2.30
CA ASP A 54 -32.31 1.84 -1.87
C ASP A 54 -31.57 1.14 -0.71
N SER A 55 -32.32 0.62 0.28
CA SER A 55 -31.72 -0.09 1.42
C SER A 55 -31.03 -1.39 1.00
N ARG A 56 -31.58 -2.12 0.01
CA ARG A 56 -30.97 -3.35 -0.53
C ARG A 56 -29.73 -3.03 -1.37
N GLU A 57 -29.77 -1.98 -2.18
CA GLU A 57 -28.62 -1.52 -2.97
C GLU A 57 -27.48 -1.08 -2.06
N ASN A 58 -27.77 -0.31 -1.01
CA ASN A 58 -26.77 0.08 -0.01
C ASN A 58 -26.18 -1.14 0.72
N ALA A 59 -27.02 -2.09 1.16
CA ALA A 59 -26.54 -3.31 1.80
C ALA A 59 -25.68 -4.18 0.87
N ALA A 60 -26.02 -4.23 -0.43
CA ALA A 60 -25.22 -4.94 -1.43
C ALA A 60 -23.88 -4.23 -1.69
N HIS A 61 -23.88 -2.90 -1.73
CA HIS A 61 -22.65 -2.11 -1.87
C HIS A 61 -21.73 -2.27 -0.65
N ASP A 62 -22.27 -2.20 0.56
CA ASP A 62 -21.52 -2.40 1.80
C ASP A 62 -20.94 -3.81 1.89
N ALA A 63 -21.70 -4.83 1.47
CA ALA A 63 -21.22 -6.21 1.41
C ALA A 63 -20.08 -6.37 0.40
N ALA A 64 -20.20 -5.79 -0.80
CA ALA A 64 -19.15 -5.83 -1.81
C ALA A 64 -17.87 -5.09 -1.34
N ALA A 65 -18.02 -3.92 -0.72
CA ALA A 65 -16.90 -3.18 -0.14
C ALA A 65 -16.22 -3.95 1.00
N PHE A 66 -17.00 -4.64 1.84
CA PHE A 66 -16.47 -5.52 2.87
C PHE A 66 -15.70 -6.71 2.28
N ASP A 67 -16.24 -7.35 1.24
CA ASP A 67 -15.58 -8.46 0.56
C ASP A 67 -14.25 -8.02 -0.09
N GLU A 68 -14.23 -6.86 -0.73
CA GLU A 68 -13.00 -6.25 -1.27
C GLU A 68 -11.98 -5.96 -0.16
N GLN A 69 -12.42 -5.40 0.96
CA GLN A 69 -11.55 -5.13 2.12
C GLN A 69 -10.98 -6.43 2.69
N MET A 70 -11.79 -7.48 2.82
CA MET A 70 -11.37 -8.80 3.30
C MET A 70 -10.39 -9.46 2.33
N ALA A 71 -10.62 -9.36 1.03
CA ALA A 71 -9.69 -9.83 0.01
C ALA A 71 -8.34 -9.12 0.12
N GLN A 72 -8.33 -7.78 0.29
CA GLN A 72 -7.10 -7.03 0.49
C GLN A 72 -6.36 -7.45 1.76
N VAL A 73 -7.06 -7.63 2.88
CA VAL A 73 -6.44 -8.12 4.14
C VAL A 73 -5.82 -9.51 3.96
N ALA A 74 -6.47 -10.41 3.22
CA ALA A 74 -5.91 -11.72 2.92
C ALA A 74 -4.63 -11.62 2.08
N LEU A 75 -4.61 -10.76 1.06
CA LEU A 75 -3.43 -10.50 0.24
C LEU A 75 -2.27 -9.90 1.05
N ASP A 76 -2.56 -8.88 1.86
CA ASP A 76 -1.56 -8.23 2.73
C ASP A 76 -0.97 -9.23 3.73
N THR A 77 -1.81 -10.11 4.28
CA THR A 77 -1.38 -11.17 5.20
C THR A 77 -0.49 -12.18 4.48
N ALA A 78 -0.85 -12.57 3.25
CA ALA A 78 -0.02 -13.47 2.46
C ALA A 78 1.36 -12.88 2.15
N GLU A 79 1.43 -11.59 1.78
CA GLU A 79 2.70 -10.89 1.55
C GLU A 79 3.55 -10.83 2.83
N TRP A 80 2.92 -10.54 3.97
CA TRP A 80 3.58 -10.49 5.27
C TRP A 80 4.17 -11.85 5.68
N LEU A 81 3.37 -12.92 5.62
CA LEU A 81 3.81 -14.28 5.96
C LEU A 81 4.91 -14.78 5.03
N ARG A 82 4.83 -14.47 3.73
CA ARG A 82 5.89 -14.77 2.76
C ARG A 82 7.19 -14.07 3.13
N THR A 83 7.14 -12.78 3.44
CA THR A 83 8.32 -11.98 3.80
C THR A 83 8.95 -12.50 5.10
N LEU A 84 8.12 -12.83 6.10
CA LEU A 84 8.59 -13.45 7.33
C LEU A 84 9.31 -14.78 7.05
N TRP A 85 8.76 -15.61 6.16
CA TRP A 85 9.38 -16.88 5.78
C TRP A 85 10.73 -16.68 5.08
N GLU A 86 10.80 -15.75 4.14
CA GLU A 86 11.97 -15.53 3.28
C GLU A 86 13.09 -14.75 3.98
N VAL A 87 12.75 -13.81 4.85
CA VAL A 87 13.69 -12.83 5.44
C VAL A 87 13.81 -12.97 6.96
N GLY A 88 12.87 -13.65 7.62
CA GLY A 88 12.90 -13.88 9.06
C GLY A 88 12.54 -12.65 9.91
N TYR A 89 12.01 -11.59 9.28
CA TYR A 89 11.74 -10.31 9.92
C TYR A 89 10.23 -10.03 9.97
N MET A 90 9.72 -9.82 11.18
CA MET A 90 8.28 -9.65 11.41
C MET A 90 7.85 -8.20 11.65
N GLY A 91 8.78 -7.29 11.94
CA GLY A 91 8.43 -5.90 12.21
C GLY A 91 8.15 -5.53 13.67
N ALA A 92 8.21 -6.47 14.60
CA ALA A 92 8.10 -6.23 16.04
C ALA A 92 9.47 -6.43 16.71
N GLY A 93 9.77 -5.65 17.75
CA GLY A 93 11.13 -5.49 18.30
C GLY A 93 11.83 -6.73 18.86
N ASN A 94 11.16 -7.89 18.88
CA ASN A 94 11.64 -9.11 19.54
C ASN A 94 11.73 -10.34 18.61
N PHE A 95 11.36 -10.23 17.33
CA PHE A 95 11.28 -11.40 16.45
C PHE A 95 12.17 -11.27 15.21
N ARG A 96 13.35 -11.89 15.30
CA ARG A 96 14.09 -12.39 14.13
C ARG A 96 14.01 -13.92 14.16
N SER A 97 13.17 -14.52 13.32
CA SER A 97 13.24 -15.96 13.05
C SER A 97 14.35 -16.21 12.05
N GLN A 98 14.95 -17.40 12.06
CA GLN A 98 15.85 -17.76 10.98
C GLN A 98 15.04 -17.91 9.68
N PRO A 99 15.47 -17.31 8.56
CA PRO A 99 14.83 -17.51 7.27
C PRO A 99 14.66 -18.98 6.94
N ARG A 100 13.51 -19.36 6.37
CA ARG A 100 13.20 -20.73 5.92
C ARG A 100 13.37 -21.80 7.02
N SER A 101 13.21 -21.42 8.28
CA SER A 101 13.26 -22.33 9.44
C SER A 101 11.84 -22.72 9.90
N ALA A 102 11.62 -23.01 11.18
CA ALA A 102 10.26 -23.26 11.67
C ALA A 102 9.41 -21.97 11.60
N PHE A 103 8.15 -22.10 11.19
CA PHE A 103 7.22 -20.98 11.24
C PHE A 103 6.94 -20.66 12.71
N PRO A 104 7.15 -19.40 13.15
CA PRO A 104 6.90 -19.04 14.55
C PRO A 104 5.40 -19.13 14.86
N ALA A 105 5.07 -19.39 16.12
CA ALA A 105 3.72 -19.14 16.60
C ALA A 105 3.48 -17.63 16.57
N ILE A 106 2.49 -17.18 15.82
CA ILE A 106 2.10 -15.77 15.68
C ILE A 106 0.85 -15.53 16.51
N ASP A 107 0.89 -14.58 17.43
CA ASP A 107 -0.28 -14.16 18.19
C ASP A 107 -0.90 -12.85 17.67
N LEU A 108 -2.01 -12.42 18.29
CA LEU A 108 -2.71 -11.19 17.89
C LEU A 108 -1.86 -9.93 18.12
N GLU A 109 -1.01 -9.94 19.14
CA GLU A 109 -0.19 -8.79 19.49
C GLU A 109 0.98 -8.62 18.50
N ASP A 110 1.53 -9.73 18.01
CA ASP A 110 2.53 -9.76 16.93
C ASP A 110 1.99 -9.09 15.66
N VAL A 111 0.76 -9.42 15.26
CA VAL A 111 0.08 -8.78 14.11
C VAL A 111 -0.09 -7.28 14.35
N ARG A 112 -0.56 -6.87 15.54
CA ARG A 112 -0.82 -5.46 15.87
C ARG A 112 0.45 -4.62 15.95
N LYS A 113 1.55 -5.19 16.45
CA LYS A 113 2.85 -4.51 16.58
C LYS A 113 3.75 -4.65 15.35
N SER A 114 3.32 -5.41 14.35
CA SER A 114 4.11 -5.61 13.14
C SER A 114 4.19 -4.31 12.34
N SER A 115 5.35 -3.65 12.41
CA SER A 115 5.63 -2.50 11.54
C SER A 115 5.70 -2.87 10.06
N LEU A 116 6.03 -4.13 9.73
CA LEU A 116 5.99 -4.65 8.36
C LEU A 116 4.54 -4.80 7.86
N PHE A 117 3.66 -5.37 8.66
CA PHE A 117 2.25 -5.49 8.30
C PHE A 117 1.58 -4.12 8.20
N ALA A 118 1.85 -3.22 9.15
CA ALA A 118 1.36 -1.83 9.10
C ALA A 118 1.83 -1.10 7.83
N ARG A 119 3.05 -1.38 7.35
CA ARG A 119 3.59 -0.86 6.09
C ARG A 119 2.84 -1.42 4.88
N ILE A 120 2.62 -2.74 4.81
CA ILE A 120 1.88 -3.38 3.71
C ILE A 120 0.44 -2.82 3.65
N ARG A 121 -0.20 -2.64 4.81
CA ARG A 121 -1.52 -1.99 4.95
C ARG A 121 -1.58 -0.55 4.43
N GLN A 122 -0.44 0.15 4.32
CA GLN A 122 -0.33 1.48 3.71
C GLN A 122 -0.14 1.42 2.18
N GLY A 123 -0.22 0.23 1.57
CA GLY A 123 0.02 0.01 0.14
C GLY A 123 1.50 0.00 -0.26
N LYS A 124 2.42 -0.06 0.72
CA LYS A 124 3.86 -0.10 0.46
C LYS A 124 4.33 -1.56 0.34
N HIS A 125 5.20 -1.82 -0.63
CA HIS A 125 5.81 -3.14 -0.80
C HIS A 125 6.63 -3.58 0.42
N ALA A 126 6.54 -4.86 0.75
CA ALA A 126 7.45 -5.47 1.71
C ALA A 126 8.90 -5.39 1.20
N LEU A 127 9.83 -4.95 2.07
CA LEU A 127 11.25 -4.96 1.72
C LEU A 127 11.79 -6.40 1.86
N PRO A 128 12.57 -6.91 0.88
CA PRO A 128 13.17 -8.24 0.94
C PRO A 128 14.42 -8.29 1.85
N PHE A 129 14.56 -7.30 2.74
CA PHE A 129 15.61 -7.21 3.75
C PHE A 129 15.08 -6.44 4.97
N PRO A 130 15.58 -6.76 6.18
CA PRO A 130 15.14 -6.08 7.38
C PRO A 130 15.64 -4.63 7.39
N PRO A 131 14.82 -3.65 7.80
CA PRO A 131 15.32 -2.30 8.03
C PRO A 131 16.25 -2.26 9.26
N PRO A 132 17.04 -1.20 9.41
CA PRO A 132 17.76 -0.92 10.65
C PRO A 132 16.81 -0.88 11.84
N THR A 133 17.33 -1.17 13.03
CA THR A 133 16.56 -1.04 14.27
C THR A 133 16.99 0.20 15.05
N ARG A 134 16.03 0.84 15.70
CA ARG A 134 16.24 1.87 16.72
C ARG A 134 15.83 1.27 18.05
N ARG A 135 16.82 0.86 18.85
CA ARG A 135 16.62 0.21 20.17
C ARG A 135 15.74 -1.03 20.06
N GLY A 136 16.05 -1.89 19.09
CA GLY A 136 15.30 -3.13 18.81
C GLY A 136 14.08 -2.95 17.93
N LEU A 137 13.48 -1.75 17.85
CA LEU A 137 12.31 -1.50 17.01
C LEU A 137 12.69 -1.17 15.57
N PRO A 138 11.97 -1.66 14.55
CA PRO A 138 12.35 -1.42 13.17
C PRO A 138 12.14 0.04 12.73
N TRP A 139 13.10 0.58 11.99
CA TRP A 139 13.17 2.00 11.64
C TRP A 139 12.98 2.21 10.13
N HIS A 140 11.81 1.82 9.60
CA HIS A 140 11.49 1.97 8.18
C HIS A 140 11.56 3.43 7.68
N GLU A 141 11.21 4.39 8.54
CA GLU A 141 11.27 5.82 8.21
C GLU A 141 12.69 6.26 7.84
N LEU A 142 13.73 5.65 8.41
CA LEU A 142 15.11 5.96 8.03
C LEU A 142 15.41 5.61 6.56
N LEU A 143 14.76 4.56 6.04
CA LEU A 143 14.97 4.06 4.67
C LEU A 143 14.11 4.77 3.61
N GLU A 144 13.07 5.49 3.99
CA GLU A 144 12.06 6.01 3.04
C GLU A 144 11.60 7.41 3.31
N GLY A 145 11.81 7.88 4.54
CA GLY A 145 11.52 9.23 4.93
C GLY A 145 12.37 10.23 4.16
N PRO A 146 12.07 11.53 4.32
CA PRO A 146 12.91 12.58 3.78
C PRO A 146 14.36 12.38 4.25
N ALA A 147 15.33 12.79 3.44
CA ALA A 147 16.76 12.76 3.77
C ALA A 147 17.09 13.78 4.89
N SER A 148 16.48 13.57 6.05
CA SER A 148 16.63 14.36 7.25
C SER A 148 17.88 13.91 8.01
N ARG A 149 18.34 14.79 8.90
CA ARG A 149 19.47 14.52 9.77
C ARG A 149 18.92 13.94 11.07
N HIS A 150 19.47 12.83 11.51
CA HIS A 150 19.10 12.19 12.77
C HIS A 150 20.28 12.23 13.72
N THR A 151 20.08 12.76 14.92
CA THR A 151 21.04 12.56 16.01
C THR A 151 20.83 11.17 16.60
N VAL A 152 21.86 10.34 16.55
CA VAL A 152 21.84 8.94 16.96
C VAL A 152 22.95 8.66 17.96
N ARG A 153 22.75 7.65 18.82
CA ARG A 153 23.87 7.03 19.52
C ARG A 153 24.66 6.17 18.55
N ALA A 154 25.97 6.35 18.47
CA ALA A 154 26.81 5.62 17.54
C ALA A 154 28.19 5.32 18.15
N GLU A 155 28.68 4.12 17.89
CA GLU A 155 30.05 3.68 18.21
C GLU A 155 30.67 3.05 16.97
N LEU A 156 31.90 3.43 16.61
CA LEU A 156 32.65 2.84 15.51
C LEU A 156 33.41 1.60 15.98
N VAL A 157 33.20 0.49 15.30
CA VAL A 157 33.91 -0.77 15.55
C VAL A 157 35.09 -0.86 14.58
N ARG A 158 36.30 -1.00 15.12
CA ARG A 158 37.54 -1.09 14.36
C ARG A 158 38.19 -2.46 14.53
N ASP A 159 38.96 -2.89 13.52
CA ASP A 159 39.79 -4.09 13.59
C ASP A 159 41.09 -3.86 14.37
N GLU A 160 41.92 -4.91 14.48
CA GLU A 160 43.24 -4.86 15.12
C GLU A 160 44.22 -3.88 14.43
N ALA A 161 44.03 -3.61 13.14
CA ALA A 161 44.82 -2.64 12.37
C ALA A 161 44.27 -1.20 12.49
N GLY A 162 43.17 -0.99 13.22
CA GLY A 162 42.51 0.29 13.40
C GLY A 162 41.62 0.73 12.23
N GLN A 163 41.36 -0.14 11.26
CA GLN A 163 40.42 0.13 10.15
C GLN A 163 38.98 -0.03 10.62
N PRO A 164 38.05 0.84 10.19
CA PRO A 164 36.65 0.73 10.57
C PRO A 164 36.00 -0.46 9.85
N LEU A 165 35.46 -1.41 10.62
CA LEU A 165 34.73 -2.55 10.11
C LEU A 165 33.22 -2.29 10.08
N GLY A 166 32.71 -1.60 11.10
CA GLY A 166 31.27 -1.42 11.28
C GLY A 166 30.95 -0.34 12.28
N ALA A 167 29.65 -0.18 12.54
CA ALA A 167 29.15 0.74 13.56
C ALA A 167 28.01 0.10 14.36
N ILE A 168 27.90 0.48 15.62
CA ILE A 168 26.72 0.19 16.44
C ILE A 168 25.92 1.49 16.51
N ILE A 169 24.77 1.54 15.83
CA ILE A 169 23.91 2.73 15.75
C ILE A 169 22.57 2.43 16.41
N GLU A 170 22.19 3.22 17.43
CA GLU A 170 20.95 3.03 18.22
C GLU A 170 20.76 1.58 18.71
N ALA A 171 21.85 0.95 19.15
CA ALA A 171 21.90 -0.46 19.56
C ALA A 171 21.63 -1.49 18.44
N CYS A 172 21.74 -1.08 17.18
CA CYS A 172 21.80 -1.97 16.03
C CYS A 172 23.26 -2.15 15.61
N GLY A 173 23.80 -3.37 15.72
CA GLY A 173 25.20 -3.69 15.37
C GLY A 173 25.40 -4.16 13.92
N GLU A 174 24.37 -4.05 13.10
CA GLU A 174 24.34 -4.61 11.74
C GLU A 174 24.81 -3.59 10.67
N TRP A 175 25.47 -2.50 11.08
CA TRP A 175 25.94 -1.47 10.17
C TRP A 175 27.37 -1.74 9.73
N LEU A 176 27.57 -1.77 8.41
CA LEU A 176 28.89 -1.90 7.79
C LEU A 176 29.41 -0.51 7.44
N VAL A 177 30.71 -0.29 7.64
CA VAL A 177 31.39 0.92 7.13
C VAL A 177 31.86 0.62 5.71
N ILE A 178 31.38 1.41 4.75
CA ILE A 178 31.67 1.25 3.32
C ILE A 178 32.86 2.13 2.89
N GLU A 179 32.90 3.35 3.40
CA GLU A 179 33.95 4.33 3.12
C GLU A 179 34.26 5.11 4.39
N GLU A 180 35.54 5.42 4.64
CA GLU A 180 35.98 6.35 5.69
C GLU A 180 36.72 7.52 5.04
N ALA A 181 36.37 8.74 5.44
CA ALA A 181 37.05 9.94 4.98
C ALA A 181 38.53 9.90 5.42
N ALA A 182 39.41 10.52 4.64
CA ALA A 182 40.85 10.51 4.90
C ALA A 182 41.24 11.11 6.27
N ASP A 183 40.42 12.03 6.78
CA ASP A 183 40.58 12.63 8.11
C ASP A 183 40.02 11.77 9.25
N ARG A 184 39.36 10.64 8.94
CA ARG A 184 38.68 9.73 9.89
C ARG A 184 37.56 10.37 10.71
N HIS A 185 37.04 11.51 10.27
CA HIS A 185 35.94 12.21 10.96
C HIS A 185 34.57 11.87 10.38
N GLU A 186 34.48 11.35 9.16
CA GLU A 186 33.21 10.94 8.57
C GLU A 186 33.34 9.54 7.98
N CYS A 187 32.27 8.76 8.04
CA CYS A 187 32.18 7.50 7.33
C CYS A 187 30.83 7.34 6.64
N ILE A 188 30.84 6.58 5.55
CA ILE A 188 29.63 6.11 4.89
C ILE A 188 29.33 4.72 5.43
N VAL A 189 28.13 4.55 5.96
CA VAL A 189 27.63 3.30 6.52
C VAL A 189 26.43 2.77 5.75
N GLN A 190 26.26 1.46 5.75
CA GLN A 190 25.11 0.78 5.14
C GLN A 190 24.70 -0.41 6.00
N HIS A 191 23.41 -0.53 6.28
CA HIS A 191 22.89 -1.60 7.13
C HIS A 191 22.88 -2.94 6.37
N GLN A 192 23.62 -3.93 6.87
CA GLN A 192 23.79 -5.25 6.26
C GLN A 192 24.28 -5.22 4.80
N GLY A 193 24.93 -4.14 4.37
CA GLY A 193 25.30 -3.93 2.97
C GLY A 193 24.10 -3.79 2.02
N LYS A 194 22.91 -3.49 2.56
CA LYS A 194 21.65 -3.36 1.81
C LYS A 194 21.02 -1.99 2.07
N GLY A 195 20.19 -1.57 1.12
CA GLY A 195 19.47 -0.32 1.24
C GLY A 195 20.32 0.93 0.99
N PRO A 196 19.83 2.10 1.41
CA PRO A 196 20.50 3.36 1.17
C PRO A 196 21.80 3.47 1.96
N ARG A 197 22.72 4.27 1.44
CA ARG A 197 23.92 4.65 2.18
C ARG A 197 23.62 5.86 3.07
N PHE A 198 24.30 5.90 4.21
CA PHE A 198 24.17 6.99 5.16
C PHE A 198 25.54 7.54 5.51
N ARG A 199 25.64 8.85 5.60
CA ARG A 199 26.79 9.53 6.18
C ARG A 199 26.63 9.60 7.68
N LEU A 200 27.64 9.11 8.39
CA LEU A 200 27.76 9.16 9.84
C LEU A 200 28.88 10.12 10.21
N ARG A 201 28.52 11.21 10.89
CA ARG A 201 29.44 12.25 11.37
C ARG A 201 29.40 12.29 12.91
N PRO A 202 30.43 11.84 13.62
CA PRO A 202 30.51 11.94 15.07
C PRO A 202 30.36 13.41 15.52
N LEU A 203 29.59 13.61 16.59
CA LEU A 203 29.41 14.91 17.24
C LEU A 203 30.15 14.95 18.57
N ASP A 204 30.15 13.83 19.29
CA ASP A 204 30.90 13.59 20.53
C ASP A 204 31.30 12.11 20.64
N GLU A 205 31.74 11.65 21.82
CA GLU A 205 32.20 10.28 22.06
C GLU A 205 31.10 9.21 21.88
N LEU A 206 29.82 9.57 21.99
CA LEU A 206 28.70 8.61 22.04
C LEU A 206 27.58 8.94 21.04
N THR A 207 27.60 10.12 20.43
CA THR A 207 26.57 10.60 19.52
C THR A 207 27.14 11.02 18.16
N ALA A 208 26.32 10.81 17.14
CA ALA A 208 26.64 11.16 15.77
C ALA A 208 25.40 11.71 15.04
N GLU A 209 25.66 12.49 14.00
CA GLU A 209 24.67 12.83 12.99
C GLU A 209 24.67 11.74 11.92
N LEU A 210 23.51 11.12 11.71
CA LEU A 210 23.25 10.18 10.64
C LEU A 210 22.37 10.84 9.58
N ARG A 211 22.83 10.87 8.34
CA ARG A 211 22.11 11.47 7.21
C ARG A 211 22.15 10.56 6.00
N ARG A 212 21.01 10.37 5.35
CA ARG A 212 20.94 9.61 4.09
C ARG A 212 21.72 10.32 2.98
N GLU A 213 22.53 9.57 2.24
CA GLU A 213 23.20 10.10 1.05
C GLU A 213 22.24 10.17 -0.13
N PRO A 214 22.34 11.19 -0.99
CA PRO A 214 21.54 11.27 -2.19
C PRO A 214 21.91 10.13 -3.16
N PRO A 215 20.97 9.68 -4.00
CA PRO A 215 21.26 8.71 -5.06
C PRO A 215 22.39 9.21 -5.97
N THR A 216 23.42 8.40 -6.16
CA THR A 216 24.55 8.69 -7.04
C THR A 216 24.38 8.05 -8.43
N LEU A 217 23.57 6.99 -8.52
CA LEU A 217 23.28 6.30 -9.76
C LEU A 217 22.01 6.84 -10.40
N THR A 218 21.96 6.86 -11.72
CA THR A 218 20.75 7.19 -12.49
C THR A 218 20.40 6.04 -13.44
N ARG A 219 19.12 5.69 -13.51
CA ARG A 219 18.59 4.67 -14.44
C ARG A 219 17.38 5.18 -15.19
N ALA A 220 17.27 4.81 -16.47
CA ALA A 220 16.20 5.24 -17.34
C ALA A 220 14.99 4.29 -17.24
N ILE A 221 13.80 4.88 -17.17
CA ILE A 221 12.54 4.19 -17.43
C ILE A 221 12.04 4.70 -18.78
N HIS A 222 11.93 3.79 -19.73
CA HIS A 222 11.45 4.07 -21.08
C HIS A 222 9.95 3.90 -21.16
N LEU A 223 9.28 4.85 -21.82
CA LEU A 223 7.87 4.77 -22.17
C LEU A 223 7.74 4.29 -23.62
N GLN A 224 7.19 3.09 -23.81
CA GLN A 224 6.99 2.53 -25.14
C GLN A 224 5.50 2.51 -25.49
N GLY A 225 5.15 3.11 -26.63
CA GLY A 225 3.79 3.10 -27.18
C GLY A 225 3.66 2.13 -28.37
N ARG A 226 2.73 1.16 -28.29
CA ARG A 226 2.33 0.35 -29.46
C ARG A 226 0.82 0.14 -29.48
N GLY A 227 0.17 0.49 -30.60
CA GLY A 227 -1.25 0.21 -30.83
C GLY A 227 -2.21 0.88 -29.83
N GLY A 228 -1.84 2.06 -29.30
CA GLY A 228 -2.63 2.78 -28.29
C GLY A 228 -2.40 2.33 -26.85
N PHE A 229 -1.59 1.29 -26.63
CA PHE A 229 -1.15 0.88 -25.30
C PHE A 229 0.23 1.45 -24.98
N HIS A 230 0.41 1.88 -23.74
CA HIS A 230 1.67 2.34 -23.20
C HIS A 230 2.20 1.32 -22.20
N SER A 231 3.49 0.99 -22.31
CA SER A 231 4.19 0.13 -21.36
C SER A 231 5.48 0.80 -20.90
N TYR A 232 5.84 0.58 -19.63
CA TYR A 232 7.07 1.09 -19.06
C TYR A 232 8.11 -0.04 -18.97
N THR A 233 9.35 0.25 -19.33
CA THR A 233 10.48 -0.68 -19.18
C THR A 233 11.65 0.00 -18.47
N LEU A 234 12.21 -0.64 -17.45
CA LEU A 234 13.43 -0.22 -16.79
C LEU A 234 14.65 -0.68 -17.60
N GLU A 235 15.55 0.25 -17.90
CA GLU A 235 16.87 -0.05 -18.44
C GLU A 235 17.85 -0.36 -17.31
N TRP A 236 18.46 -1.54 -17.36
CA TRP A 236 19.42 -1.99 -16.37
C TRP A 236 20.71 -2.50 -17.01
N PRO A 237 21.88 -1.91 -16.72
CA PRO A 237 23.15 -2.41 -17.19
C PRO A 237 23.55 -3.68 -16.43
N LEU A 238 24.04 -4.67 -17.17
CA LEU A 238 24.61 -5.91 -16.64
C LEU A 238 26.14 -5.82 -16.57
N ASP A 239 26.75 -6.67 -15.75
CA ASP A 239 28.20 -6.67 -15.50
C ASP A 239 29.03 -7.00 -16.76
N ASP A 240 28.43 -7.68 -17.74
CA ASP A 240 29.06 -8.00 -19.03
C ASP A 240 29.02 -6.84 -20.04
N GLY A 241 28.50 -5.68 -19.62
CA GLY A 241 28.34 -4.49 -20.46
C GLY A 241 27.10 -4.51 -21.35
N SER A 242 26.28 -5.56 -21.30
CA SER A 242 24.98 -5.60 -21.97
C SER A 242 23.90 -4.90 -21.15
N THR A 243 22.75 -4.63 -21.77
CA THR A 243 21.62 -3.97 -21.12
C THR A 243 20.41 -4.90 -21.08
N GLN A 244 19.85 -5.07 -19.88
CA GLN A 244 18.59 -5.75 -19.67
C GLN A 244 17.44 -4.73 -19.63
N PHE A 245 16.34 -5.06 -20.32
CA PHE A 245 15.09 -4.31 -20.24
C PHE A 245 14.08 -5.09 -19.40
N VAL A 246 13.69 -4.52 -18.26
CA VAL A 246 12.75 -5.13 -17.32
C VAL A 246 11.36 -4.51 -17.50
N ALA A 247 10.37 -5.32 -17.85
CA ALA A 247 8.99 -4.85 -17.99
C ALA A 247 8.41 -4.47 -16.62
N LEU A 248 7.91 -3.24 -16.50
CA LEU A 248 7.30 -2.72 -15.28
C LEU A 248 5.77 -2.82 -15.40
N ARG A 249 5.13 -3.43 -14.40
CA ARG A 249 3.66 -3.60 -14.36
C ARG A 249 3.00 -2.30 -13.90
N ALA A 250 3.01 -1.29 -14.77
CA ALA A 250 2.55 0.05 -14.44
C ALA A 250 1.79 0.69 -15.60
N ALA A 251 0.74 1.43 -15.26
CA ALA A 251 -0.01 2.28 -16.21
C ALA A 251 0.38 3.77 -16.12
N THR A 252 1.09 4.17 -15.06
CA THR A 252 1.53 5.55 -14.82
C THR A 252 3.03 5.57 -14.50
N LEU A 253 3.69 6.71 -14.74
CA LEU A 253 5.12 6.88 -14.42
C LEU A 253 5.40 6.71 -12.93
N GLU A 254 4.52 7.22 -12.06
CA GLU A 254 4.65 7.06 -10.61
C GLU A 254 4.63 5.57 -10.23
N ARG A 255 3.67 4.80 -10.76
CA ARG A 255 3.63 3.36 -10.52
C ARG A 255 4.84 2.65 -11.11
N ALA A 256 5.33 3.09 -12.27
CA ALA A 256 6.53 2.53 -12.88
C ALA A 256 7.76 2.73 -11.99
N ARG A 257 7.92 3.90 -11.36
CA ARG A 257 8.98 4.15 -10.38
C ARG A 257 8.85 3.22 -9.17
N SER A 258 7.66 3.06 -8.61
CA SER A 258 7.44 2.13 -7.48
C SER A 258 7.74 0.67 -7.84
N GLU A 259 7.35 0.23 -9.05
CA GLU A 259 7.70 -1.12 -9.55
C GLU A 259 9.20 -1.27 -9.77
N ALA A 260 9.88 -0.25 -10.28
CA ALA A 260 11.33 -0.26 -10.47
C ALA A 260 12.08 -0.29 -9.12
N GLU A 261 11.63 0.47 -8.12
CA GLU A 261 12.13 0.42 -6.75
C GLU A 261 11.94 -0.97 -6.12
N ASN A 262 10.76 -1.57 -6.30
CA ASN A 262 10.47 -2.91 -5.83
C ASN A 262 11.35 -3.96 -6.51
N TRP A 263 11.49 -3.90 -7.84
CA TRP A 263 12.39 -4.78 -8.58
C TRP A 263 13.83 -4.65 -8.05
N LEU A 264 14.32 -3.40 -7.92
CA LEU A 264 15.67 -3.10 -7.41
C LEU A 264 15.88 -3.68 -6.00
N ALA A 265 14.90 -3.55 -5.10
CA ALA A 265 14.99 -4.09 -3.76
C ALA A 265 15.21 -5.62 -3.77
N ASN A 266 14.60 -6.33 -4.72
CA ASN A 266 14.66 -7.78 -4.83
C ASN A 266 15.89 -8.30 -5.58
N SER A 267 16.31 -7.62 -6.66
CA SER A 267 17.43 -8.06 -7.51
C SER A 267 18.78 -7.52 -7.06
N HIS A 268 18.81 -6.27 -6.59
CA HIS A 268 20.02 -5.53 -6.21
C HIS A 268 19.81 -4.76 -4.89
N PRO A 269 19.52 -5.46 -3.77
CA PRO A 269 19.24 -4.83 -2.49
C PRO A 269 20.38 -3.92 -2.01
N GLU A 270 21.62 -4.19 -2.41
CA GLU A 270 22.82 -3.39 -2.14
C GLU A 270 22.81 -2.00 -2.80
N LEU A 271 21.97 -1.79 -3.81
CA LEU A 271 21.80 -0.52 -4.54
C LEU A 271 20.47 0.19 -4.21
N TYR A 272 19.60 -0.43 -3.40
CA TYR A 272 18.29 0.14 -3.07
C TYR A 272 18.42 1.54 -2.44
N GLY A 273 17.70 2.52 -2.98
CA GLY A 273 17.76 3.91 -2.52
C GLY A 273 19.03 4.68 -2.89
N GLN A 274 19.91 4.09 -3.71
CA GLN A 274 21.09 4.74 -4.31
C GLN A 274 20.89 5.06 -5.80
N VAL A 275 19.78 4.60 -6.39
CA VAL A 275 19.40 4.80 -7.78
C VAL A 275 18.27 5.82 -7.87
N ARG A 276 18.45 6.82 -8.73
CA ARG A 276 17.40 7.75 -9.16
C ARG A 276 16.85 7.31 -10.51
N PHE A 277 15.54 7.12 -10.59
CA PHE A 277 14.87 6.79 -11.85
C PHE A 277 14.45 8.06 -12.61
N VAL A 278 14.89 8.17 -13.85
CA VAL A 278 14.52 9.26 -14.77
C VAL A 278 13.69 8.70 -15.91
N GLN A 279 12.70 9.47 -16.36
CA GLN A 279 11.95 9.09 -17.57
C GLN A 279 12.83 9.40 -18.78
N SER A 280 12.91 8.44 -19.69
CA SER A 280 13.40 8.66 -21.06
C SER A 280 12.20 8.53 -22.00
N GLU A 281 12.09 9.49 -22.91
CA GLU A 281 11.18 9.39 -24.05
C GLU A 281 12.03 8.90 -25.23
N ASP A 282 11.65 7.75 -25.79
CA ASP A 282 12.19 7.26 -27.06
C ASP A 282 11.54 8.00 -28.24
#